data_AF-A0A4R4IWI8-F1
#
_entry.id   AF-A0A4R4IWI8-F1
#
_cell.length_a   1.000
_cell.length_b   1.000
_cell.length_c   1.000
_cell.angle_alpha   90.00
_cell.angle_beta   90.00
_cell.angle_gamma   90.00
#
_symmetry.space_group_name_H-M   'P 1'
#
loop_
_entity.id
_entity.type
_entity.pdbx_description
1 polymer ?
#
loop_
_entity_poly.entity_id
_entity_poly.type
_entity_poly.pdbx_seq_one_letter_code
_entity_poly.pdbx_strand_id
1 'polypeptide(L)' 'KNPKFHLLFLPVYSPWLNKIERLWQSLHETVTRNHTCQYMWQLLGKVNRFMAAASPFPGSRAGTVKV' A
#
# COMPACT_ATOMS: atom_id res chain seq x y z
N LYS A 1 -24.16 -13.06 -12.63
CA LYS A 1 -23.56 -12.72 -11.31
C LYS A 1 -22.48 -13.77 -11.02
N ASN A 2 -21.22 -13.39 -10.82
CA ASN A 2 -20.11 -14.34 -10.64
C ASN A 2 -19.87 -14.58 -9.13
N PRO A 3 -19.98 -15.81 -8.61
CA PRO A 3 -19.86 -16.08 -7.18
C PRO A 3 -18.43 -15.95 -6.64
N LYS A 4 -17.41 -15.88 -7.51
CA LYS A 4 -16.00 -15.73 -7.09
C LYS A 4 -15.64 -14.32 -6.67
N PHE A 5 -16.41 -13.31 -7.12
CA PHE A 5 -16.10 -11.91 -6.90
C PHE A 5 -17.22 -11.22 -6.15
N HIS A 6 -16.86 -10.62 -5.02
CA HIS A 6 -17.75 -9.78 -4.24
C HIS A 6 -17.41 -8.31 -4.51
N LEU A 7 -18.30 -7.61 -5.21
CA LEU A 7 -18.14 -6.18 -5.47
C LEU A 7 -18.50 -5.41 -4.21
N LEU A 8 -17.58 -4.57 -3.75
CA LEU A 8 -17.78 -3.64 -2.65
C LEU A 8 -18.10 -2.26 -3.23
N PHE A 9 -19.33 -1.80 -3.03
CA PHE A 9 -19.73 -0.46 -3.46
C PHE A 9 -19.47 0.53 -2.33
N LEU A 10 -18.69 1.56 -2.63
CA LEU A 10 -18.38 2.64 -1.69
C LEU A 10 -19.02 3.94 -2.18
N PRO A 11 -19.49 4.82 -1.26
CA PRO A 11 -19.99 6.14 -1.63
C PRO A 11 -18.87 7.00 -2.26
N VAL A 12 -19.28 7.91 -3.14
CA VAL A 12 -18.36 8.82 -3.82
C VAL A 12 -17.66 9.71 -2.78
N TYR A 13 -16.39 10.06 -3.04
CA TYR A 13 -15.57 10.92 -2.18
C TYR A 13 -15.42 10.44 -0.73
N SER A 14 -15.51 9.12 -0.49
CA SER A 14 -15.37 8.54 0.85
C SER A 14 -14.10 7.67 0.97
N PRO A 15 -12.90 8.26 0.84
CA PRO A 15 -11.64 7.52 0.84
C PRO A 15 -11.37 6.80 2.16
N TRP A 16 -11.88 7.33 3.27
CA TRP A 16 -11.77 6.75 4.62
C TRP A 16 -12.36 5.34 4.74
N LEU A 17 -13.34 5.02 3.89
CA LEU A 17 -13.98 3.70 3.86
C LEU A 17 -13.21 2.69 3.02
N ASN A 18 -12.35 3.16 2.11
CA ASN A 18 -11.54 2.30 1.26
C ASN A 18 -10.21 1.97 1.96
N LYS A 19 -10.05 0.72 2.38
CA LYS A 19 -8.82 0.24 3.04
C LYS A 19 -7.57 0.39 2.16
N ILE A 20 -7.74 0.33 0.83
CA ILE A 20 -6.65 0.48 -0.14
C ILE A 20 -6.08 1.91 -0.08
N GLU A 21 -6.93 2.93 0.11
CA GLU A 21 -6.49 4.32 0.23
C GLU A 21 -5.60 4.54 1.45
N ARG A 22 -5.86 3.84 2.56
CA ARG A 22 -4.99 3.92 3.75
C ARG A 22 -3.60 3.37 3.49
N LEU A 23 -3.49 2.30 2.68
CA LEU A 23 -2.19 1.75 2.27
C LEU A 23 -1.46 2.75 1.37
N TRP A 24 -2.15 3.34 0.40
CA TRP A 24 -1.58 4.36 -0.48
C TRP A 24 -1.14 5.62 0.28
N GLN A 25 -1.93 6.07 1.26
CA GLN A 25 -1.53 7.18 2.13
C GLN A 25 -0.24 6.84 2.88
N SER A 26 -0.15 5.65 3.49
CA SER A 26 1.07 5.23 4.20
C SER A 26 2.29 5.14 3.28
N LEU A 27 2.10 4.61 2.06
CA LEU A 27 3.14 4.60 1.03
C LEU A 27 3.58 6.02 0.67
N HIS A 28 2.64 6.94 0.55
CA HIS A 28 2.94 8.33 0.24
C HIS A 28 3.77 8.97 1.35
N GLU A 29 3.30 8.92 2.59
CA GLU A 29 4.01 9.51 3.73
C GLU A 29 5.43 8.95 3.92
N THR A 30 5.60 7.64 3.74
CA THR A 30 6.86 6.96 4.05
C THR A 30 7.85 6.93 2.89
N VAL A 31 7.36 6.83 1.65
CA VAL A 31 8.21 6.63 0.46
C VAL A 31 8.21 7.85 -0.43
N THR A 32 7.05 8.37 -0.86
CA THR A 32 6.99 9.32 -1.98
C THR A 32 6.88 10.80 -1.60
N ARG A 33 6.47 11.16 -0.37
CA ARG A 33 6.20 12.55 0.05
C ARG A 33 7.39 13.49 -0.09
N ASN A 34 8.61 13.01 0.20
CA ASN A 34 9.85 13.79 0.10
C ASN A 34 11.04 12.92 -0.34
N HIS A 35 10.84 12.05 -1.33
CA HIS A 35 11.92 11.17 -1.76
C HIS A 35 13.08 11.95 -2.39
N THR A 36 14.31 11.58 -2.04
CA THR A 36 15.53 12.17 -2.61
C THR A 36 16.17 11.28 -3.68
N CYS A 37 15.42 10.30 -4.19
CA CYS A 37 15.90 9.40 -5.24
C CYS A 37 16.25 10.17 -6.51
N GLN A 38 17.49 10.01 -6.99
CA GLN A 38 17.97 10.63 -8.22
C GLN A 38 17.38 9.95 -9.46
N TYR A 39 17.09 8.64 -9.36
CA TYR A 39 16.56 7.86 -10.46
C TYR A 39 15.28 7.12 -10.08
N MET A 40 14.39 6.97 -11.07
CA MET A 40 13.09 6.30 -10.89
C MET A 40 13.20 4.88 -10.35
N TRP A 41 14.18 4.09 -10.81
CA TRP A 41 14.36 2.71 -10.36
C TRP A 41 14.67 2.61 -8.85
N GLN A 42 15.33 3.62 -8.27
CA GLN A 42 15.61 3.67 -6.83
C GLN A 42 14.32 3.89 -6.04
N LEU A 43 13.43 4.74 -6.55
CA LEU A 43 12.13 4.97 -5.95
C LEU A 43 11.27 3.70 -6.01
N LEU A 44 11.23 3.04 -7.17
CA LEU A 44 10.53 1.77 -7.35
C LEU A 44 11.08 0.68 -6.42
N GLY A 45 12.41 0.63 -6.20
CA GLY A 45 13.02 -0.26 -5.22
C GLY A 45 12.52 -0.01 -3.78
N LYS A 46 12.38 1.25 -3.39
CA LYS A 46 11.81 1.63 -2.08
C LYS A 46 10.33 1.26 -1.97
N VAL A 47 9.55 1.49 -3.03
CA VAL A 47 8.14 1.09 -3.10
C VAL A 47 8.00 -0.43 -2.97
N ASN A 48 8.79 -1.21 -3.70
CA ASN A 48 8.77 -2.68 -3.60
C ASN A 48 9.11 -3.16 -2.20
N ARG A 49 10.09 -2.53 -1.53
CA ARG A 49 10.42 -2.83 -0.14
C ARG A 49 9.26 -2.50 0.81
N PHE A 50 8.60 -1.37 0.62
CA PHE A 50 7.42 -1.00 1.39
C PHE A 50 6.27 -1.99 1.19
N MET A 51 5.97 -2.39 -0.05
CA MET A 51 4.91 -3.33 -0.37
C MET A 51 5.18 -4.72 0.19
N ALA A 52 6.44 -5.18 0.11
CA ALA A 52 6.86 -6.39 0.80
C ALA A 52 6.66 -6.24 2.32
N ALA A 53 6.94 -5.07 2.89
CA ALA A 53 6.76 -4.87 4.32
C ALA A 53 5.29 -4.83 4.77
N ALA A 54 4.42 -4.25 3.95
CA ALA A 54 2.99 -4.12 4.22
C ALA A 54 2.19 -5.39 3.91
N SER A 55 2.79 -6.37 3.21
CA SER A 55 2.13 -7.62 2.84
C SER A 55 1.83 -8.48 4.07
N PRO A 56 0.55 -8.79 4.36
CA PRO A 56 0.15 -9.57 5.53
C PRO A 56 0.36 -11.08 5.36
N PHE A 57 0.80 -11.56 4.19
CA PHE A 57 0.93 -12.99 3.91
C PHE A 57 2.32 -13.53 4.32
N PRO A 58 2.38 -14.73 4.93
CA PRO A 58 3.64 -15.32 5.40
C PRO A 58 4.49 -15.72 4.18
N GLY A 59 5.56 -14.97 3.97
CA GLY A 59 6.45 -15.06 2.80
C GLY A 59 7.20 -13.75 2.55
N SER A 60 6.62 -12.63 3.01
CA SER A 60 7.29 -11.35 3.12
C SER A 60 7.78 -11.14 4.56
N ARG A 61 9.10 -11.01 4.77
CA ARG A 61 9.76 -10.86 6.09
C ARG A 61 9.48 -9.50 6.75
N ALA A 62 8.23 -9.21 7.09
CA ALA A 62 7.87 -7.98 7.80
C ALA A 62 6.69 -8.16 8.75
N GLY A 63 6.73 -9.24 9.53
CA GLY A 63 5.85 -9.42 10.68
C GLY A 63 6.35 -8.73 11.96
N THR A 64 7.04 -7.59 11.87
CA THR A 64 7.59 -6.90 13.06
C THR A 64 7.56 -5.38 12.92
N VAL A 65 6.37 -4.78 12.80
CA VAL A 65 6.15 -3.42 13.31
C VAL A 65 4.81 -3.42 14.03
N LYS A 66 4.85 -3.58 15.35
CA LYS A 66 3.74 -3.27 16.25
C LYS A 66 3.78 -1.75 16.48
N VAL A 67 2.65 -1.08 16.26
CA VAL A 67 2.34 0.25 16.81
C VAL A 67 1.23 0.06 17.82
#